data_AF-A0A7R8VSH7-F1
#
_entry.id   AF-A0A7R8VSH7-F1
#
_cell.length_a   1.000
_cell.length_b   1.000
_cell.length_c   1.000
_cell.angle_alpha   90.00
_cell.angle_beta   90.00
_cell.angle_gamma   90.00
#
_symmetry.space_group_name_H-M   'P 1'
#
loop_
_entity.id
_entity.type
_entity.pdbx_description
1 polymer ?
#
loop_
_entity_poly.entity_id
_entity_poly.type
_entity_poly.pdbx_seq_one_letter_code
_entity_poly.pdbx_strand_id
1 'polypeptide(L)'
;MLPNAQVDIYESMPVPFGLVRFGVAPDHPEVKNVINTFTKTARNPNVRFIGNVSIGRDVSLDELRHAYHAVLLTYGADQDRALDIPGENLGNVISARRFVGWYNGLPWDRNLDVNLDVEVAAILGQGNVALDIARILLTPIDKLRVKITFKYLQW
;
A
#
# COMPACT_ATOMS: atom_id res chain seq x y z
N MET A 1 -23.72 17.32 -6.53
CA MET A 1 -23.48 16.33 -5.45
C MET A 1 -23.33 17.07 -4.13
N LEU A 2 -23.61 16.41 -3.01
CA LEU A 2 -23.84 16.92 -1.64
C LEU A 2 -22.93 18.11 -1.22
N PRO A 3 -23.38 19.37 -1.36
CA PRO A 3 -22.51 20.54 -1.15
C PRO A 3 -22.18 20.79 0.33
N ASN A 4 -23.00 20.26 1.24
CA ASN A 4 -22.88 20.47 2.69
C ASN A 4 -22.43 19.20 3.44
N ALA A 5 -22.02 18.15 2.72
CA ALA A 5 -21.57 16.92 3.36
C ALA A 5 -20.23 17.12 4.08
N GLN A 6 -20.14 16.58 5.30
CA GLN A 6 -18.88 16.37 6.01
C GLN A 6 -18.40 14.93 5.75
N VAL A 7 -17.09 14.75 5.57
CA VAL A 7 -16.47 13.49 5.21
C VAL A 7 -15.31 13.20 6.15
N ASP A 8 -15.44 12.16 6.96
CA ASP A 8 -14.35 11.65 7.79
C ASP A 8 -13.75 10.41 7.11
N ILE A 9 -12.45 10.44 6.84
CA ILE A 9 -11.70 9.33 6.23
C ILE A 9 -10.92 8.62 7.32
N TYR A 10 -11.32 7.39 7.63
CA TYR A 10 -10.65 6.52 8.59
C TYR A 10 -9.57 5.68 7.89
N GLU A 11 -8.41 5.56 8.54
CA GLU A 11 -7.29 4.76 8.06
C GLU A 11 -6.59 4.08 9.24
N SER A 12 -6.29 2.79 9.05
CA SER A 12 -5.56 1.96 10.03
C SER A 12 -4.12 2.43 10.24
N MET A 13 -3.50 2.96 9.19
CA MET A 13 -2.14 3.50 9.21
C MET A 13 -2.10 4.97 9.67
N PRO A 14 -0.96 5.46 10.19
CA PRO A 14 -0.79 6.87 10.51
C PRO A 14 -0.71 7.76 9.26
N VAL A 15 -0.51 7.18 8.08
CA VAL A 15 -0.32 7.90 6.81
C VAL A 15 -1.36 7.50 5.77
N PRO A 16 -1.83 8.43 4.91
CA PRO A 16 -2.85 8.15 3.90
C PRO A 16 -2.27 7.52 2.62
N PHE A 17 -3.17 7.33 1.65
CA PHE A 17 -2.93 6.95 0.24
C PHE A 17 -2.70 5.48 -0.08
N GLY A 18 -2.67 4.59 0.93
CA GLY A 18 -2.66 3.13 0.71
C GLY A 18 -1.65 2.69 -0.34
N LEU A 19 -2.11 1.94 -1.35
CA LEU A 19 -1.24 1.39 -2.40
C LEU A 19 -0.61 2.44 -3.33
N VAL A 20 -1.12 3.67 -3.40
CA VAL A 20 -0.38 4.73 -4.13
C VAL A 20 0.95 5.01 -3.45
N ARG A 21 0.99 4.90 -2.12
CA ARG A 21 2.21 5.03 -1.32
C ARG A 21 3.01 3.73 -1.30
N PHE A 22 2.36 2.62 -0.94
CA PHE A 22 3.00 1.35 -0.58
C PHE A 22 2.98 0.28 -1.67
N GLY A 23 2.24 0.48 -2.76
CA GLY A 23 2.09 -0.48 -3.86
C GLY A 23 2.77 -0.03 -5.15
N VAL A 24 2.59 1.23 -5.54
CA VAL A 24 3.19 1.78 -6.77
C VAL A 24 4.71 1.70 -6.68
N ALA A 25 5.31 1.02 -7.66
CA ALA A 25 6.74 0.81 -7.75
C ALA A 25 7.51 2.14 -7.65
N PRO A 26 8.67 2.15 -6.98
CA PRO A 26 9.43 3.38 -6.73
C PRO A 26 9.93 4.03 -8.02
N ASP A 27 10.00 3.27 -9.10
CA ASP A 27 10.48 3.75 -10.39
C ASP A 27 9.41 4.39 -11.28
N HIS A 28 8.15 4.44 -10.81
CA HIS A 28 6.97 5.08 -11.41
C HIS A 28 6.46 6.29 -10.58
N PRO A 29 7.30 7.32 -10.36
CA PRO A 29 6.89 8.48 -9.56
C PRO A 29 5.72 9.26 -10.16
N GLU A 30 5.52 9.19 -11.47
CA GLU A 30 4.43 9.86 -12.18
C GLU A 30 3.06 9.33 -11.77
N VAL A 31 2.94 8.04 -11.46
CA VAL A 31 1.69 7.45 -10.96
C VAL A 31 1.40 7.95 -9.53
N LYS A 32 2.44 8.23 -8.74
CA LYS A 32 2.33 8.84 -7.41
C LYS A 32 1.87 10.30 -7.45
N ASN A 33 1.85 10.97 -8.61
CA ASN A 33 1.37 12.35 -8.73
C ASN A 33 -0.11 12.53 -8.36
N VAL A 34 -0.91 11.46 -8.39
CA VAL A 34 -2.31 11.50 -7.93
C VAL A 34 -2.43 11.92 -6.46
N ILE A 35 -1.37 11.73 -5.66
CA ILE A 35 -1.27 12.23 -4.28
C ILE A 35 -1.53 13.74 -4.22
N ASN A 36 -1.14 14.53 -5.22
CA ASN A 36 -1.39 15.97 -5.24
C ASN A 36 -2.90 16.28 -5.27
N THR A 37 -3.66 15.52 -6.07
CA THR A 37 -5.11 15.64 -6.16
C THR A 37 -5.79 15.20 -4.86
N PHE A 38 -5.32 14.11 -4.26
CA PHE A 38 -5.83 13.65 -2.96
C PHE A 38 -5.53 14.65 -1.84
N THR A 39 -4.33 15.22 -1.84
CA THR A 39 -3.91 16.27 -0.89
C THR A 39 -4.79 17.50 -1.02
N LYS A 40 -5.09 17.94 -2.25
CA LYS A 40 -6.01 19.06 -2.50
C LYS A 40 -7.41 18.76 -1.95
N THR A 41 -7.87 17.52 -2.11
CA THR A 41 -9.17 17.08 -1.60
C THR A 41 -9.19 17.05 -0.07
N ALA A 42 -8.14 16.51 0.55
CA ALA A 42 -7.99 16.45 2.01
C ALA A 42 -7.86 17.81 2.69
N ARG A 43 -7.47 18.86 1.93
CA ARG A 43 -7.45 20.25 2.42
C ARG A 43 -8.82 20.94 2.42
N ASN A 44 -9.86 20.29 1.89
CA ASN A 44 -11.21 20.83 1.99
C ASN A 44 -11.63 20.87 3.47
N PRO A 45 -12.18 21.99 3.99
CA PRO A 45 -12.59 22.10 5.39
C PRO A 45 -13.66 21.09 5.82
N ASN A 46 -14.40 20.51 4.86
CA ASN A 46 -15.39 19.49 5.12
C ASN A 46 -14.81 18.06 5.14
N VAL A 47 -13.49 17.90 4.96
CA VAL A 47 -12.80 16.60 4.96
C VAL A 47 -11.88 16.53 6.18
N ARG A 48 -11.99 15.45 6.96
CA ARG A 48 -11.06 15.14 8.04
C ARG A 48 -10.41 13.79 7.80
N PHE A 49 -9.12 13.71 8.08
CA PHE A 49 -8.38 12.45 8.10
C PHE A 49 -8.20 11.98 9.53
N ILE A 50 -8.52 10.71 9.78
CA ILE A 50 -8.44 10.05 11.07
C ILE A 50 -7.60 8.78 10.88
N GLY A 51 -6.27 8.96 10.94
CA GLY A 51 -5.30 7.87 10.84
C GLY A 51 -5.10 7.13 12.16
N ASN A 52 -4.40 6.00 12.09
CA ASN A 52 -4.13 5.12 13.22
C ASN A 52 -5.40 4.57 13.92
N VAL A 53 -6.48 4.38 13.16
CA VAL A 53 -7.76 3.84 13.64
C VAL A 53 -8.18 2.68 12.76
N SER A 54 -8.20 1.48 13.34
CA SER A 54 -8.58 0.23 12.69
C SER A 54 -10.03 -0.13 12.98
N ILE A 55 -10.86 -0.19 11.93
CA ILE A 55 -12.25 -0.63 12.04
C ILE A 55 -12.28 -2.12 12.44
N GLY A 56 -13.13 -2.45 13.41
CA GLY A 56 -13.23 -3.78 14.02
C GLY A 56 -12.32 -4.01 15.22
N ARG A 57 -11.32 -3.14 15.44
CA ARG A 57 -10.45 -3.17 16.64
C ARG A 57 -10.66 -1.94 17.52
N ASP A 58 -10.52 -0.76 16.95
CA ASP A 58 -10.55 0.52 17.68
C ASP A 58 -11.96 1.13 17.66
N VAL A 59 -12.70 0.94 16.55
CA VAL A 59 -14.11 1.34 16.36
C VAL A 59 -14.84 0.25 15.58
N SER A 60 -16.04 -0.13 15.99
CA SER A 60 -16.86 -1.10 15.28
C SER A 60 -17.60 -0.50 14.08
N LEU A 61 -17.96 -1.33 13.10
CA LEU A 61 -18.79 -0.88 11.97
C LEU A 61 -20.17 -0.42 12.44
N ASP A 62 -20.70 -1.01 13.51
CA ASP A 62 -22.01 -0.65 14.05
C ASP A 62 -22.00 0.77 14.64
N GLU A 63 -20.97 1.14 15.39
CA GLU A 63 -20.79 2.51 15.89
C GLU A 63 -20.72 3.53 14.75
N LEU A 64 -19.99 3.23 13.67
CA LEU A 64 -19.92 4.10 12.50
C LEU A 64 -21.28 4.23 11.80
N ARG A 65 -22.06 3.15 11.71
CA ARG A 65 -23.41 3.19 11.11
C ARG A 65 -24.39 4.01 11.93
N HIS A 66 -24.21 4.08 13.25
CA HIS A 66 -25.01 4.94 14.11
C HIS A 66 -24.56 6.42 14.05
N ALA A 67 -23.27 6.68 13.85
CA ALA A 67 -22.70 8.02 13.83
C ALA A 67 -22.81 8.74 12.48
N TYR A 68 -22.83 8.01 11.36
CA TYR A 68 -22.82 8.58 10.01
C TYR A 68 -24.06 8.21 9.19
N HIS A 69 -24.50 9.15 8.35
CA HIS A 69 -25.62 8.91 7.41
C HIS A 69 -25.32 7.82 6.37
N ALA A 70 -24.05 7.62 6.02
CA ALA A 70 -23.59 6.57 5.12
C ALA A 70 -22.15 6.18 5.47
N VAL A 71 -21.84 4.89 5.34
CA VAL A 71 -20.49 4.34 5.53
C VAL A 71 -20.05 3.67 4.23
N LEU A 72 -18.93 4.11 3.66
CA LEU A 72 -18.35 3.55 2.45
C LEU A 72 -17.12 2.72 2.83
N LEU A 73 -17.15 1.42 2.54
CA LEU A 73 -16.03 0.52 2.82
C LEU A 73 -15.04 0.56 1.66
N THR A 74 -13.91 1.25 1.86
CA THR A 74 -12.87 1.45 0.84
C THR A 74 -11.48 0.98 1.30
N TYR A 75 -11.43 -0.08 2.11
CA TYR A 75 -10.20 -0.57 2.76
C TYR A 75 -9.33 -1.47 1.86
N GLY A 76 -9.72 -1.67 0.60
CA GLY A 76 -8.95 -2.46 -0.37
C GLY A 76 -8.88 -3.95 -0.02
N ALA A 77 -7.80 -4.60 -0.49
CA ALA A 77 -7.53 -6.02 -0.24
C ALA A 77 -6.14 -6.14 0.42
N ASP A 78 -6.14 -6.43 1.72
CA ASP A 78 -4.91 -6.52 2.53
C ASP A 78 -4.33 -7.94 2.60
N GLN A 79 -5.10 -8.95 2.20
CA GLN A 79 -4.66 -10.36 2.27
C GLN A 79 -4.14 -10.85 0.92
N ASP A 80 -3.11 -11.69 0.99
CA ASP A 80 -2.58 -12.43 -0.15
C ASP A 80 -3.51 -13.58 -0.54
N ARG A 81 -3.50 -13.93 -1.83
CA ARG A 81 -4.14 -15.16 -2.29
C ARG A 81 -3.13 -16.31 -2.14
N ALA A 82 -3.41 -17.23 -1.22
CA ALA A 82 -2.66 -18.48 -1.10
C ALA A 82 -2.80 -19.34 -2.36
N LEU A 83 -1.78 -20.13 -2.66
CA LEU A 83 -1.83 -21.12 -3.73
C LEU A 83 -2.34 -22.47 -3.22
N ASP A 84 -2.27 -22.69 -1.91
CA ASP A 84 -2.66 -23.91 -1.21
C ASP A 84 -1.92 -25.14 -1.77
N ILE A 85 -0.61 -24.98 -2.02
CA ILE A 85 0.27 -26.03 -2.59
C ILE A 85 1.41 -26.43 -1.64
N PRO A 86 1.91 -27.68 -1.74
CA PRO A 86 3.09 -28.10 -1.00
C PRO A 86 4.29 -27.18 -1.23
N GLY A 87 4.90 -26.71 -0.16
CA GLY A 87 6.10 -25.87 -0.20
C GLY A 87 5.84 -24.35 -0.29
N GLU A 88 4.59 -23.89 -0.33
CA GLU A 88 4.29 -22.44 -0.42
C GLU A 88 4.75 -21.62 0.79
N ASN A 89 4.99 -22.27 1.93
CA ASN A 89 5.46 -21.65 3.17
C ASN A 89 6.98 -21.82 3.39
N LEU A 90 7.73 -22.32 2.40
CA LEU A 90 9.18 -22.44 2.50
C LEU A 90 9.86 -21.06 2.47
N GLY A 91 11.07 -20.99 3.03
CA GLY A 91 11.90 -19.78 2.97
C GLY A 91 12.13 -19.32 1.52
N ASN A 92 12.15 -18.01 1.32
CA ASN A 92 12.25 -17.36 0.01
C ASN A 92 11.09 -17.63 -0.97
N VAL A 93 10.00 -18.27 -0.52
CA VAL A 93 8.69 -18.25 -1.21
C VAL A 93 7.87 -17.11 -0.64
N ILE A 94 7.73 -16.04 -1.42
CA ILE A 94 7.25 -14.74 -0.94
C ILE A 94 6.11 -14.27 -1.84
N SER A 95 5.02 -13.81 -1.23
CA SER A 95 3.93 -13.20 -1.99
C SER A 95 4.37 -11.89 -2.63
N ALA A 96 3.86 -11.60 -3.82
CA ALA A 96 4.16 -10.37 -4.53
C ALA A 96 3.84 -9.14 -3.68
N ARG A 97 2.71 -9.13 -2.96
CA ARG A 97 2.30 -8.02 -2.10
C ARG A 97 3.33 -7.73 -1.02
N ARG A 98 3.82 -8.76 -0.32
CA ARG A 98 4.80 -8.61 0.76
C ARG A 98 6.15 -8.14 0.23
N PHE A 99 6.59 -8.68 -0.92
CA PHE A 99 7.81 -8.22 -1.57
C PHE A 99 7.71 -6.74 -1.98
N VAL A 100 6.56 -6.32 -2.55
CA VAL A 100 6.28 -4.92 -2.86
C VAL A 100 6.22 -4.05 -1.60
N GLY A 101 5.54 -4.51 -0.56
CA GLY A 101 5.47 -3.83 0.73
C GLY A 101 6.87 -3.61 1.33
N TRP A 102 7.72 -4.63 1.30
CA TRP A 102 9.10 -4.57 1.78
C TRP A 102 9.90 -3.47 1.07
N TYR A 103 9.96 -3.47 -0.27
CA TYR A 103 10.77 -2.46 -0.98
C TYR A 103 10.13 -1.05 -0.96
N ASN A 104 8.81 -0.93 -0.75
CA ASN A 104 8.12 0.35 -0.62
C ASN A 104 8.04 0.87 0.82
N GLY A 105 8.59 0.14 1.81
CA GLY A 105 8.66 0.57 3.21
C GLY A 105 7.33 0.44 3.97
N LEU A 106 6.52 -0.57 3.65
CA LEU A 106 5.35 -0.93 4.45
C LEU A 106 5.82 -1.43 5.83
N PRO A 107 5.30 -0.89 6.95
CA PRO A 107 5.87 -1.16 8.28
C PRO A 107 5.93 -2.64 8.68
N TRP A 108 4.90 -3.42 8.35
CA TRP A 108 4.80 -4.84 8.72
C TRP A 108 5.69 -5.75 7.87
N ASP A 109 6.08 -5.32 6.68
CA ASP A 109 6.99 -6.08 5.79
C ASP A 109 8.44 -5.60 5.88
N ARG A 110 8.75 -4.61 6.73
CA ARG A 110 10.11 -4.04 6.86
C ARG A 110 11.19 -5.09 7.17
N ASN A 111 10.84 -6.09 7.97
CA ASN A 111 11.75 -7.14 8.42
C ASN A 111 11.54 -8.45 7.62
N LEU A 112 10.94 -8.37 6.44
CA LEU A 112 10.81 -9.52 5.56
C LEU A 112 12.21 -10.06 5.22
N ASP A 113 12.44 -11.34 5.52
CA ASP A 113 13.69 -12.03 5.22
C ASP A 113 13.70 -12.44 3.74
N VAL A 114 14.33 -11.61 2.91
CA VAL A 114 14.44 -11.80 1.47
C VAL A 114 15.89 -12.12 1.13
N ASN A 115 16.15 -13.35 0.67
CA ASN A 115 17.47 -13.71 0.18
C ASN A 115 17.57 -13.43 -1.34
N LEU A 116 18.29 -12.36 -1.69
CA LEU A 116 18.57 -11.96 -3.06
C LEU A 116 19.96 -12.38 -3.56
N ASP A 117 20.75 -13.10 -2.76
CA ASP A 117 22.04 -13.66 -3.18
C ASP A 117 21.81 -14.97 -3.97
N VAL A 118 21.15 -14.84 -5.13
CA VAL A 118 20.71 -15.93 -5.99
C VAL A 118 20.89 -15.57 -7.46
N GLU A 119 21.08 -16.58 -8.32
CA GLU A 119 21.22 -16.37 -9.76
C GLU A 119 19.87 -16.35 -10.50
N VAL A 120 18.85 -17.01 -9.95
CA VAL A 120 17.56 -17.23 -10.62
C VAL A 120 16.41 -16.97 -9.65
N ALA A 121 15.44 -16.16 -10.10
CA ALA A 121 14.16 -15.95 -9.42
C ALA A 121 13.00 -16.29 -10.37
N ALA A 122 12.00 -17.01 -9.87
CA ALA A 122 10.78 -17.32 -10.60
C ALA A 122 9.62 -16.45 -10.09
N ILE A 123 8.83 -15.89 -11.00
CA ILE A 123 7.63 -15.10 -10.67
C ILE A 123 6.41 -15.81 -11.25
N LEU A 124 5.45 -16.15 -10.38
CA LEU A 124 4.21 -16.80 -10.78
C LEU A 124 3.12 -15.75 -11.06
N GLY A 125 2.79 -15.57 -12.33
CA GLY A 125 1.76 -14.64 -12.79
C GLY A 125 2.22 -13.73 -13.93
N GLN A 126 1.27 -13.16 -14.66
CA GLN A 126 1.53 -12.32 -15.84
C GLN A 126 0.83 -10.94 -15.75
N GLY A 127 0.62 -10.44 -14.53
CA GLY A 127 0.05 -9.11 -14.29
C GLY A 127 1.12 -8.02 -14.15
N ASN A 128 0.69 -6.77 -14.05
CA ASN A 128 1.61 -5.62 -13.88
C ASN A 128 2.54 -5.75 -12.67
N VAL A 129 2.04 -6.28 -11.55
CA VAL A 129 2.86 -6.50 -10.34
C VAL A 129 4.02 -7.48 -10.61
N ALA A 130 3.81 -8.50 -11.44
CA ALA A 130 4.88 -9.43 -11.82
C ALA A 130 5.99 -8.71 -12.60
N LEU A 131 5.61 -7.81 -13.52
CA LEU A 131 6.55 -6.98 -14.27
C LEU A 131 7.25 -5.96 -13.38
N ASP A 132 6.56 -5.39 -12.40
CA ASP A 132 7.16 -4.47 -11.42
C ASP A 132 8.25 -5.16 -10.60
N ILE A 133 7.97 -6.36 -10.08
CA ILE A 133 8.95 -7.15 -9.33
C ILE A 133 10.13 -7.53 -10.23
N ALA A 134 9.88 -8.05 -11.43
CA ALA A 134 10.94 -8.41 -12.38
C ALA A 134 11.85 -7.21 -12.67
N ARG A 135 11.26 -6.03 -12.90
CA ARG A 135 11.99 -4.81 -13.19
C ARG A 135 12.81 -4.34 -11.99
N ILE A 136 12.26 -4.37 -10.77
CA ILE A 136 12.99 -4.02 -9.55
C ILE A 136 14.18 -4.98 -9.32
N LEU A 137 13.99 -6.29 -9.48
CA LEU A 137 15.06 -7.28 -9.34
C LEU A 137 16.19 -7.10 -10.36
N LEU A 138 15.85 -6.68 -11.59
CA LEU A 138 16.83 -6.54 -12.69
C LEU A 138 17.41 -5.13 -12.82
N THR A 139 16.91 -4.14 -12.07
CA THR A 139 17.39 -2.76 -12.18
C THR A 139 18.66 -2.60 -11.35
N PRO A 140 19.76 -2.08 -11.93
CA PRO A 140 20.99 -1.78 -11.18
C PRO A 140 20.72 -0.89 -9.96
N ILE A 141 21.36 -1.22 -8.84
CA ILE A 141 21.06 -0.62 -7.53
C ILE A 141 21.31 0.90 -7.49
N ASP A 142 22.27 1.38 -8.28
CA ASP A 142 22.60 2.78 -8.47
C ASP A 142 21.43 3.56 -9.11
N LYS A 143 20.70 2.95 -10.04
CA LYS A 143 19.51 3.55 -10.67
C LYS A 143 18.31 3.57 -9.72
N LEU A 144 18.21 2.60 -8.81
CA LEU A 144 17.15 2.54 -7.81
C LEU A 144 17.34 3.59 -6.71
N ARG A 145 18.58 3.82 -6.25
CA ARG A 145 18.89 4.80 -5.19
C ARG A 145 18.41 6.21 -5.50
N VAL A 146 18.47 6.63 -6.76
CA VAL A 146 17.99 7.97 -7.17
C VAL A 146 16.47 8.10 -7.04
N LYS A 147 15.74 7.00 -7.26
CA LYS A 147 14.26 6.99 -7.27
C LYS A 147 13.62 6.63 -5.93
N ILE A 148 14.31 5.87 -5.08
CA ILE A 148 13.87 5.51 -3.71
C ILE A 148 14.09 6.68 -2.71
N THR A 149 14.44 7.87 -3.19
CA THR A 149 14.61 9.05 -2.31
C THR A 149 13.30 9.34 -1.56
N PHE A 150 13.44 9.36 -0.23
CA PHE A 150 12.47 9.50 0.88
C PHE A 150 11.48 10.70 0.82
N LYS A 151 11.24 11.29 -0.34
CA LYS A 151 10.51 12.55 -0.54
C LYS A 151 9.02 12.48 -0.17
N TYR A 152 8.47 11.27 0.05
CA TYR A 152 7.07 11.08 0.41
C TYR A 152 6.85 10.83 1.92
N LEU A 153 7.91 10.79 2.74
CA LEU A 153 7.81 10.55 4.20
C LEU A 153 7.55 11.78 5.06
N GLN A 154 7.37 12.96 4.46
CA GLN A 154 6.96 14.16 5.19
C GLN A 154 5.45 14.38 5.05
N TRP A 155 4.73 13.87 6.06
CA TRP A 155 3.39 14.26 6.46
C TRP A 155 3.44 14.56 7.96
#